data_AF-A0A1F4EXU4-F1
#
_entry.id   AF-A0A1F4EXU4-F1
#
_cell.length_a   1.000
_cell.length_b   1.000
_cell.length_c   1.000
_cell.angle_alpha   90.00
_cell.angle_beta   90.00
_cell.angle_gamma   90.00
#
_symmetry.space_group_name_H-M   'P 1'
#
loop_
_entity.id
_entity.type
_entity.pdbx_description
1 polymer ?
#
loop_
_entity_poly.entity_id
_entity_poly.type
_entity_poly.pdbx_seq_one_letter_code
_entity_poly.pdbx_strand_id
1 'polypeptide(L)'
;MAQLGILVNTAKHLQHVSGLTRAALASGGQVAIFIMDEGTRLLADRALASLAEFEGVTVSVCEHSAKCFGVTPQGVSARIRFGSQLNNASMVGAAERVVVL
;
A
#
# COMPACT_ATOMS: atom_id res chain seq x y z
N MET A 1 -2.77 -16.03 10.61
CA MET A 1 -3.72 -14.94 10.33
C MET A 1 -3.75 -14.74 8.83
N ALA A 2 -4.94 -14.61 8.24
CA ALA A 2 -5.11 -14.36 6.80
C ALA A 2 -4.49 -13.02 6.40
N GLN A 3 -3.79 -12.96 5.26
CA GLN A 3 -3.19 -11.72 4.75
C GLN A 3 -3.69 -11.40 3.34
N LEU A 4 -4.28 -10.21 3.19
CA LEU A 4 -4.65 -9.63 1.91
C LEU A 4 -3.51 -8.74 1.38
N GLY A 5 -3.02 -9.05 0.18
CA GLY A 5 -2.15 -8.17 -0.58
C GLY A 5 -2.96 -7.19 -1.42
N ILE A 6 -2.60 -5.90 -1.38
CA ILE A 6 -3.17 -4.88 -2.26
C ILE A 6 -2.02 -4.23 -3.04
N LEU A 7 -1.96 -4.50 -4.34
CA LEU A 7 -1.05 -3.83 -5.25
C LEU A 7 -1.75 -2.60 -5.82
N VAL A 8 -1.28 -1.41 -5.45
CA VAL A 8 -1.81 -0.13 -5.94
C VAL A 8 -0.90 0.37 -7.05
N ASN A 9 -1.29 0.17 -8.32
CA ASN A 9 -0.51 0.62 -9.48
C ASN A 9 -1.15 1.81 -10.20
N THR A 10 -2.39 2.18 -9.86
CA THR A 10 -3.02 3.41 -10.36
C THR A 10 -3.44 4.36 -9.24
N ALA A 11 -3.59 5.65 -9.55
CA ALA A 11 -4.10 6.66 -8.63
C ALA A 11 -5.63 6.83 -8.68
N LYS A 12 -6.38 5.76 -8.99
CA LYS A 12 -7.83 5.86 -9.31
C LYS A 12 -8.77 5.26 -8.26
N HIS A 13 -8.26 4.37 -7.42
CA HIS A 13 -9.10 3.46 -6.63
C HIS A 13 -8.91 3.58 -5.11
N LEU A 14 -8.52 4.75 -4.60
CA LEU A 14 -8.24 4.96 -3.17
C LEU A 14 -9.41 4.56 -2.24
N GLN A 15 -10.65 4.77 -2.67
CA GLN A 15 -11.83 4.34 -1.91
C GLN A 15 -11.92 2.81 -1.80
N HIS A 16 -11.62 2.08 -2.87
CA HIS A 16 -11.60 0.62 -2.85
C HIS A 16 -10.45 0.08 -2.00
N VAL A 17 -9.25 0.67 -2.10
CA VAL A 17 -8.12 0.35 -1.22
C VAL A 17 -8.55 0.49 0.24
N SER A 18 -9.10 1.65 0.61
CA SER A 18 -9.54 1.92 1.98
C SER A 18 -10.64 0.97 2.47
N GLY A 19 -11.62 0.67 1.62
CA GLY A 19 -12.73 -0.23 1.95
C GLY A 19 -12.27 -1.67 2.15
N LEU A 20 -11.44 -2.19 1.24
CA LEU A 20 -10.88 -3.54 1.34
C LEU A 20 -9.97 -3.68 2.55
N THR A 21 -9.13 -2.68 2.84
CA THR A 21 -8.29 -2.69 4.04
C THR A 21 -9.14 -2.84 5.30
N ARG A 22 -10.18 -2.01 5.46
CA ARG A 22 -11.06 -2.05 6.64
C ARG A 22 -11.83 -3.36 6.74
N ALA A 23 -12.33 -3.89 5.63
CA ALA A 23 -13.06 -5.16 5.61
C ALA A 23 -12.16 -6.33 6.01
N ALA A 24 -10.93 -6.38 5.49
CA ALA A 24 -9.95 -7.40 5.86
C ALA A 24 -9.60 -7.34 7.36
N LEU A 25 -9.35 -6.15 7.90
CA LEU A 25 -9.09 -5.97 9.33
C LEU A 25 -10.30 -6.37 10.19
N ALA A 26 -11.52 -5.98 9.80
CA ALA A 26 -12.75 -6.34 10.50
C ALA A 26 -12.99 -7.87 10.53
N SER A 27 -12.45 -8.61 9.56
CA SER A 27 -12.49 -10.07 9.54
C SER A 27 -11.42 -10.75 10.41
N GLY A 28 -10.60 -9.97 11.13
CA GLY A 28 -9.46 -10.47 11.91
C GLY A 28 -8.21 -10.76 11.08
N GLY A 29 -8.18 -10.29 9.83
CA GLY A 29 -7.07 -10.43 8.90
C GLY A 29 -6.03 -9.31 9.02
N GLN A 30 -5.03 -9.39 8.15
CA GLN A 30 -3.92 -8.45 8.01
C GLN A 30 -3.87 -7.95 6.57
N VAL A 31 -3.27 -6.77 6.36
CA VAL A 31 -3.19 -6.15 5.02
C VAL A 31 -1.77 -5.70 4.71
N ALA A 32 -1.27 -6.08 3.54
CA ALA A 32 -0.01 -5.60 3.00
C ALA A 32 -0.29 -4.81 1.72
N ILE A 33 -0.05 -3.50 1.75
CA ILE A 33 -0.24 -2.59 0.63
C ILE A 33 1.13 -2.32 -0.01
N PHE A 34 1.26 -2.61 -1.31
CA PHE A 34 2.41 -2.22 -2.10
C PHE A 34 1.98 -1.20 -3.16
N ILE A 35 2.64 -0.06 -3.20
CA ILE A 35 2.31 1.05 -4.11
C ILE A 35 3.41 1.18 -5.16
N MET A 36 3.04 1.22 -6.42
CA MET A 36 3.97 1.47 -7.53
C MET A 36 3.31 2.28 -8.63
N ASP A 37 4.08 2.55 -9.68
CA ASP A 37 3.65 3.29 -10.86
C ASP A 37 2.91 4.59 -10.50
N GLU A 38 1.79 4.88 -11.16
CA GLU A 38 1.01 6.09 -10.91
C GLU A 38 0.39 6.11 -9.51
N GLY A 39 0.18 4.94 -8.89
CA GLY A 39 -0.33 4.82 -7.52
C GLY A 39 0.50 5.59 -6.50
N THR A 40 1.78 5.80 -6.75
CA THR A 40 2.68 6.59 -5.88
C THR A 40 2.20 8.03 -5.66
N ARG A 41 1.41 8.59 -6.58
CA ARG A 41 0.80 9.92 -6.43
C ARG A 41 -0.15 10.02 -5.25
N LEU A 42 -0.69 8.90 -4.77
CA LEU A 42 -1.59 8.85 -3.61
C LEU A 42 -0.86 9.05 -2.28
N LEU A 43 0.48 9.05 -2.25
CA LEU A 43 1.26 9.23 -1.01
C LEU A 43 1.05 10.59 -0.32
N ALA A 44 0.62 11.61 -1.06
CA ALA A 44 0.25 12.91 -0.50
C ALA A 44 -1.17 12.94 0.10
N ASP A 45 -1.97 11.89 -0.13
CA ASP A 45 -3.35 11.81 0.35
C ASP A 45 -3.38 11.34 1.80
N ARG A 46 -4.05 12.11 2.66
CA ARG A 46 -4.19 11.80 4.09
C ARG A 46 -4.94 10.50 4.34
N ALA A 47 -5.90 10.14 3.49
CA ALA A 47 -6.65 8.90 3.64
C ALA A 47 -5.72 7.69 3.45
N LEU A 48 -4.85 7.70 2.45
CA LEU A 48 -3.84 6.65 2.27
C LEU A 48 -2.87 6.60 3.47
N ALA A 49 -2.35 7.75 3.89
CA ALA A 49 -1.44 7.83 5.03
C ALA A 49 -2.07 7.27 6.32
N SER A 50 -3.37 7.52 6.53
CA SER A 50 -4.09 7.01 7.70
C SER A 50 -4.21 5.48 7.73
N LEU A 51 -4.17 4.80 6.58
CA LEU A 51 -4.19 3.33 6.54
C LEU A 51 -2.93 2.73 7.16
N ALA A 52 -1.78 3.38 6.98
CA ALA A 52 -0.50 2.91 7.54
C ALA A 52 -0.46 2.97 9.09
N GLU A 53 -1.39 3.70 9.71
CA GLU A 53 -1.49 3.82 11.16
C GLU A 53 -2.33 2.71 11.80
N PHE A 54 -3.09 1.94 11.01
CA PHE A 54 -3.85 0.83 11.55
C PHE A 54 -2.95 -0.33 11.97
N GLU A 55 -3.24 -0.87 13.15
CA GLU A 55 -2.64 -2.14 13.55
C GLU A 55 -3.02 -3.23 12.55
N GLY A 56 -2.03 -3.98 12.12
CA GLY A 56 -2.16 -5.02 11.11
C GLY A 56 -2.19 -4.56 9.66
N VAL A 57 -1.81 -3.31 9.40
CA VAL A 57 -1.53 -2.81 8.05
C VAL A 57 -0.04 -2.52 7.90
N THR A 58 0.52 -2.99 6.79
CA THR A 58 1.85 -2.57 6.33
C THR A 58 1.73 -1.89 4.98
N VAL A 59 2.45 -0.79 4.78
CA VAL A 59 2.46 -0.04 3.53
C VAL A 59 3.89 0.13 3.06
N SER A 60 4.15 -0.25 1.81
CA SER A 60 5.43 0.00 1.16
C SER A 60 5.25 0.54 -0.24
N VAL A 61 6.25 1.29 -0.72
CA VAL A 61 6.22 1.95 -2.01
C VAL A 61 7.48 1.62 -2.81
N CYS A 62 7.33 1.41 -4.12
CA CYS A 62 8.44 1.35 -5.04
C CYS A 62 9.12 2.72 -5.14
N GLU A 63 10.32 2.83 -4.57
CA GLU A 63 11.10 4.07 -4.57
C GLU A 63 11.45 4.52 -6.00
N HIS A 64 11.69 3.58 -6.91
CA HIS A 64 11.94 3.88 -8.31
C HIS A 64 10.72 4.55 -8.97
N SER A 65 9.52 3.97 -8.82
CA SER A 65 8.29 4.59 -9.33
C SER A 65 8.04 5.96 -8.71
N ALA A 66 8.20 6.10 -7.39
CA ALA A 66 8.01 7.38 -6.71
C ALA A 66 8.92 8.47 -7.29
N LYS A 67 10.21 8.15 -7.53
CA LYS A 67 11.15 9.06 -8.20
C LYS A 67 10.71 9.42 -9.62
N CYS A 68 10.29 8.44 -10.43
CA CYS A 68 9.80 8.68 -11.79
C CYS A 68 8.58 9.60 -11.84
N PHE A 69 7.74 9.60 -10.80
CA PHE A 69 6.56 10.46 -10.69
C PHE A 69 6.80 11.74 -9.86
N GLY A 70 8.04 12.04 -9.49
CA GLY A 70 8.39 13.25 -8.71
C GLY A 70 7.89 13.24 -7.27
N VAL A 71 7.55 12.06 -6.73
CA VAL A 71 7.10 11.90 -5.35
C VAL A 71 8.32 11.72 -4.45
N THR A 72 8.42 12.58 -3.45
CA THR A 72 9.53 12.56 -2.49
C THR A 72 9.07 12.05 -1.12
N PRO A 73 9.94 11.39 -0.33
CA PRO A 73 9.57 10.93 1.02
C PRO A 73 9.19 12.05 2.01
N GLN A 74 9.60 13.31 1.73
CA GLN A 74 9.22 14.44 2.58
C GLN A 74 7.68 14.57 2.69
N GLY A 75 7.18 14.63 3.92
CA GLY A 75 5.74 14.77 4.19
C GLY A 75 4.94 13.46 4.13
N VAL A 76 5.57 12.34 3.78
CA VAL A 76 4.96 11.00 3.84
C VAL A 76 5.10 10.43 5.27
N SER A 77 4.10 9.68 5.74
CA SER A 77 4.16 9.04 7.07
C SER A 77 5.41 8.16 7.19
N ALA A 78 6.11 8.22 8.33
CA ALA A 78 7.27 7.39 8.63
C ALA A 78 6.92 5.88 8.71
N ARG A 79 5.64 5.53 8.82
CA ARG A 79 5.16 4.14 8.75
C ARG A 79 5.11 3.58 7.33
N ILE A 80 5.23 4.44 6.30
CA ILE A 80 5.28 4.01 4.91
C ILE A 80 6.73 3.74 4.52
N ARG A 81 7.01 2.50 4.18
CA ARG A 81 8.37 2.07 3.82
C ARG A 81 8.64 2.28 2.33
N PHE A 82 9.61 3.12 2.00
CA PHE A 82 10.18 3.16 0.65
C PHE A 82 11.07 1.93 0.43
N GLY A 83 10.86 1.24 -0.68
CA GLY A 83 11.46 -0.04 -0.99
C GLY A 83 11.51 -0.33 -2.48
N SER A 84 11.63 -1.60 -2.83
CA SER A 84 11.81 -2.04 -4.22
C SER A 84 10.77 -3.10 -4.63
N GLN A 85 10.87 -3.59 -5.86
CA GLN A 85 10.07 -4.72 -6.33
C GLN A 85 10.29 -6.00 -5.51
N LEU A 86 11.37 -6.09 -4.72
CA LEU A 86 11.53 -7.17 -3.75
C LEU A 86 10.42 -7.13 -2.68
N ASN A 87 10.00 -5.95 -2.25
CA ASN A 87 8.90 -5.80 -1.28
C ASN A 87 7.56 -6.21 -1.92
N ASN A 88 7.35 -5.89 -3.20
CA ASN A 88 6.21 -6.39 -3.97
C ASN A 88 6.19 -7.92 -4.00
N ALA A 89 7.28 -8.54 -4.45
CA ALA A 89 7.41 -9.99 -4.52
C ALA A 89 7.20 -10.65 -3.15
N SER A 90 7.72 -10.04 -2.08
CA SER A 90 7.54 -10.51 -0.70
C SER A 90 6.08 -10.44 -0.25
N MET A 91 5.38 -9.34 -0.56
CA MET A 91 3.94 -9.19 -0.30
C MET A 91 3.12 -10.25 -1.05
N VAL A 92 3.40 -10.43 -2.35
CA VAL A 92 2.71 -11.42 -3.18
C VAL A 92 2.94 -12.84 -2.68
N GLY A 93 4.17 -13.16 -2.25
CA GLY A 93 4.51 -14.48 -1.72
C GLY A 93 3.91 -14.79 -0.34
N ALA A 94 3.64 -13.76 0.47
CA ALA A 94 3.07 -13.91 1.81
C ALA A 94 1.54 -13.84 1.85
N ALA A 95 0.92 -13.16 0.88
CA ALA A 95 -0.51 -12.96 0.82
C ALA A 95 -1.26 -14.22 0.33
N GLU A 96 -2.43 -14.50 0.93
CA GLU A 96 -3.32 -15.58 0.46
C GLU A 96 -4.05 -15.19 -0.83
N ARG A 97 -4.30 -13.88 -0.99
CA ARG A 97 -4.91 -13.25 -2.15
C ARG A 97 -4.28 -11.91 -2.40
N VAL A 98 -4.12 -11.56 -3.67
CA VAL A 98 -3.65 -10.24 -4.10
C VAL A 98 -4.72 -9.61 -4.98
N VAL A 99 -5.06 -8.36 -4.70
CA VAL A 99 -5.91 -7.53 -5.55
C VAL A 99 -5.07 -6.40 -6.12
N VAL A 100 -5.22 -6.15 -7.43
CA VAL A 100 -4.54 -5.05 -8.12
C VAL A 100 -5.54 -3.93 -8.39
N LEU A 101 -5.20 -2.70 -8.00
CA LEU A 101 -6.03 -1.51 -8.08
C LEU A 101 -5.24 -0.31 -8.64
#